data_AF-A0A530BMN2-F1
#
_entry.id   AF-A0A530BMN2-F1
#
_cell.length_a   1.000
_cell.length_b   1.000
_cell.length_c   1.000
_cell.angle_alpha   90.00
_cell.angle_beta   90.00
_cell.angle_gamma   90.00
#
_symmetry.space_group_name_H-M   'P 1'
#
loop_
_entity.id
_entity.type
_entity.pdbx_description
1 polymer ?
#
loop_
_entity_poly.entity_id
_entity_poly.type
_entity_poly.pdbx_seq_one_letter_code
_entity_poly.pdbx_strand_id
1 'polypeptide(L)'
;IYTSCPDVCPLHAEKIAEVQTMVNSTPMKDRVVFISITTDPRKDTPDALKAYGPTHGLDPANWLFLTTAPDQPEDTIRKLAEAFGHKFTLTNDGYQMHGIVTHVIDREGRWRANFHGLNFQPINLVTFVNALTNNIERPHHEQDEGWLAKLKNLL
;
A
#
# COMPACT_ATOMS: atom_id res chain seq x y z
N ILE A 1 3.03 -2.14 -9.66
CA ILE A 1 4.28 -2.79 -10.15
C ILE A 1 4.00 -3.40 -11.52
N TYR A 2 5.00 -3.84 -12.27
CA TYR A 2 4.82 -4.86 -13.31
C TYR A 2 6.07 -5.74 -13.37
N THR A 3 5.93 -7.03 -13.63
CA THR A 3 6.99 -8.02 -13.36
C THR A 3 8.21 -7.87 -14.26
N SER A 4 8.04 -7.33 -15.47
CA SER A 4 9.12 -7.11 -16.44
C SER A 4 9.80 -5.74 -16.33
N CYS A 5 9.59 -5.01 -15.24
CA CYS A 5 10.16 -3.68 -15.02
C CYS A 5 11.68 -3.80 -14.72
N PRO A 6 12.57 -3.25 -15.56
CA PRO A 6 14.02 -3.44 -15.43
C PRO A 6 14.69 -2.46 -14.46
N ASP A 7 13.92 -1.59 -13.79
CA ASP A 7 14.43 -0.43 -13.05
C ASP A 7 13.95 -0.44 -11.59
N VAL A 8 13.13 0.55 -11.18
CA VAL A 8 12.89 0.85 -9.77
C VAL A 8 11.88 -0.09 -9.09
N CYS A 9 11.08 -0.83 -9.86
CA CYS A 9 10.05 -1.72 -9.32
C CYS A 9 10.60 -2.83 -8.41
N PRO A 10 11.62 -3.63 -8.79
CA PRO A 10 12.24 -4.62 -7.90
C PRO A 10 12.82 -4.00 -6.63
N LEU A 11 13.52 -2.86 -6.74
CA LEU A 11 14.09 -2.15 -5.59
C LEU A 11 13.01 -1.66 -4.61
N HIS A 12 11.85 -1.23 -5.12
CA HIS A 12 10.72 -0.85 -4.29
C HIS A 12 10.09 -2.07 -3.62
N ALA A 13 9.90 -3.17 -4.36
CA ALA A 13 9.34 -4.40 -3.83
C ALA A 13 10.18 -4.95 -2.66
N GLU A 14 11.50 -5.00 -2.82
CA GLU A 14 12.45 -5.43 -1.79
C GLU A 14 12.42 -4.50 -0.56
N LYS A 15 12.35 -3.18 -0.76
CA LYS A 15 12.19 -2.23 0.36
C LYS A 15 10.88 -2.44 1.13
N ILE A 16 9.78 -2.78 0.46
CA ILE A 16 8.52 -3.11 1.14
C ILE A 16 8.58 -4.51 1.77
N ALA A 17 9.36 -5.45 1.24
CA ALA A 17 9.64 -6.73 1.88
C ALA A 17 10.39 -6.56 3.22
N GLU A 18 11.31 -5.59 3.32
CA GLU A 18 11.93 -5.22 4.61
C GLU A 18 10.87 -4.72 5.61
N VAL A 19 9.93 -3.88 5.16
CA VAL A 19 8.80 -3.41 5.98
C VAL A 19 7.94 -4.60 6.43
N GLN A 20 7.62 -5.51 5.52
CA GLN A 20 6.87 -6.73 5.84
C GLN A 20 7.59 -7.57 6.88
N THR A 21 8.90 -7.76 6.76
CA THR A 21 9.71 -8.52 7.73
C THR A 21 9.59 -7.92 9.13
N MET A 22 9.68 -6.59 9.25
CA MET A 22 9.52 -5.88 10.52
C MET A 22 8.09 -5.99 11.06
N VAL A 23 7.08 -5.87 10.20
CA VAL A 23 5.66 -6.04 10.57
C VAL A 23 5.41 -7.48 11.06
N ASN A 24 5.91 -8.48 10.34
CA ASN A 24 5.72 -9.91 10.61
C ASN A 24 6.47 -10.38 11.86
N SER A 25 7.44 -9.60 12.35
CA SER A 25 8.13 -9.82 13.62
C SER A 25 7.32 -9.34 14.84
N THR A 26 6.09 -8.87 14.64
CA THR A 26 5.18 -8.37 15.68
C THR A 26 3.78 -8.97 15.52
N PRO A 27 2.86 -8.79 16.49
CA PRO A 27 1.44 -9.17 16.32
C PRO A 27 0.71 -8.44 15.18
N MET A 28 1.33 -7.44 14.54
CA MET A 28 0.77 -6.82 13.33
C MET A 28 0.72 -7.78 12.14
N LYS A 29 1.48 -8.88 12.15
CA LYS A 29 1.46 -9.92 11.10
C LYS A 29 0.04 -10.31 10.69
N ASP A 30 -0.84 -10.50 11.68
CA ASP A 30 -2.22 -10.96 11.49
C ASP A 30 -3.21 -9.81 11.24
N ARG A 31 -2.73 -8.57 11.21
CA ARG A 31 -3.55 -7.34 11.10
C ARG A 31 -3.26 -6.52 9.85
N VAL A 32 -2.13 -6.77 9.19
CA VAL A 32 -1.64 -6.01 8.04
C VAL A 32 -1.58 -6.92 6.83
N VAL A 33 -2.14 -6.44 5.71
CA VAL A 33 -2.09 -7.10 4.41
C VAL A 33 -1.34 -6.21 3.43
N PHE A 34 -0.39 -6.78 2.72
CA PHE A 34 0.33 -6.13 1.63
C PHE A 34 -0.34 -6.49 0.31
N ILE A 35 -0.53 -5.51 -0.56
CA ILE A 35 -1.19 -5.71 -1.87
C ILE A 35 -0.32 -5.08 -2.95
N SER A 36 0.06 -5.89 -3.93
CA SER A 36 0.70 -5.42 -5.16
C SER A 36 -0.25 -5.61 -6.33
N ILE A 37 -0.54 -4.52 -7.04
CA ILE A 37 -1.38 -4.53 -8.24
C ILE A 37 -0.48 -4.36 -9.46
N THR A 38 -0.65 -5.22 -10.46
CA THR A 38 0.08 -5.07 -11.73
C THR A 38 -0.46 -3.91 -12.57
N THR A 39 0.44 -3.18 -13.24
CA THR A 39 0.10 -2.21 -14.28
C THR A 39 0.16 -2.81 -15.70
N ASP A 40 0.61 -4.05 -15.87
CA ASP A 40 0.65 -4.77 -17.15
C ASP A 40 -0.06 -6.14 -17.08
N PRO A 41 -1.41 -6.15 -16.96
CA PRO A 41 -2.17 -7.40 -16.84
C PRO A 41 -2.05 -8.33 -18.05
N ARG A 42 -1.56 -7.83 -19.21
CA ARG A 42 -1.37 -8.63 -20.42
C ARG A 42 -0.14 -9.54 -20.33
N LYS A 43 0.89 -9.12 -19.60
CA LYS A 43 2.13 -9.90 -19.39
C LYS A 43 2.17 -10.56 -18.02
N ASP A 44 1.62 -9.90 -17.01
CA ASP A 44 1.64 -10.35 -15.62
C ASP A 44 0.49 -11.31 -15.33
N THR A 45 0.66 -12.55 -15.81
CA THR A 45 -0.22 -13.67 -15.49
C THR A 45 -0.17 -14.02 -13.99
N PRO A 46 -1.16 -14.74 -13.46
CA PRO A 46 -1.12 -15.21 -12.07
C PRO A 46 0.15 -15.99 -11.73
N ASP A 47 0.70 -16.77 -12.66
CA ASP A 47 1.91 -17.55 -12.41
C ASP A 47 3.18 -16.68 -12.43
N ALA A 48 3.24 -15.67 -13.32
CA ALA A 48 4.33 -14.68 -13.30
C ALA A 48 4.35 -13.90 -11.97
N LEU A 49 3.18 -13.48 -11.49
CA LEU A 49 3.04 -12.76 -10.21
C LEU A 49 3.41 -13.65 -9.01
N LYS A 50 3.02 -14.93 -9.02
CA LYS A 50 3.42 -15.91 -7.99
C LYS A 50 4.93 -16.12 -7.95
N ALA A 51 5.61 -16.12 -9.09
CA ALA A 51 7.06 -16.26 -9.16
C ALA A 51 7.79 -14.97 -8.73
N TYR A 52 7.19 -13.80 -8.98
CA TYR A 52 7.77 -12.51 -8.64
C TYR A 52 7.98 -12.33 -7.13
N GLY A 53 6.99 -12.70 -6.32
CA GLY A 53 7.03 -12.51 -4.86
C GLY A 53 8.27 -13.12 -4.17
N PRO A 54 8.49 -14.44 -4.26
CA PRO A 54 9.64 -15.10 -3.66
C PRO A 54 10.99 -14.56 -4.16
N THR A 55 11.06 -14.17 -5.44
CA THR A 55 12.28 -13.62 -6.06
C THR A 55 12.74 -12.33 -5.37
N HIS A 56 11.80 -11.53 -4.85
CA HIS A 56 12.07 -10.24 -4.20
C HIS A 56 11.83 -10.26 -2.67
N GLY A 57 11.65 -11.44 -2.08
CA GLY A 57 11.50 -11.62 -0.64
C GLY A 57 10.11 -11.31 -0.07
N LEU A 58 9.07 -11.28 -0.90
CA LEU A 58 7.70 -10.99 -0.48
C LEU A 58 7.08 -12.27 0.10
N ASP A 59 6.85 -12.29 1.42
CA ASP A 59 6.26 -13.42 2.12
C ASP A 59 4.77 -13.56 1.76
N PRO A 60 4.32 -14.67 1.15
CA PRO A 60 2.93 -14.83 0.75
C PRO A 60 1.95 -14.99 1.93
N ALA A 61 2.43 -15.12 3.17
CA ALA A 61 1.57 -15.27 4.35
C ALA A 61 0.58 -14.10 4.54
N ASN A 62 0.98 -12.88 4.16
CA ASN A 62 0.13 -11.69 4.20
C ASN A 62 0.35 -10.75 3.01
N TRP A 63 0.78 -11.30 1.87
CA TRP A 63 0.97 -10.54 0.63
C TRP A 63 0.11 -11.08 -0.51
N LEU A 64 -0.65 -10.19 -1.15
CA LEU A 64 -1.50 -10.51 -2.28
C LEU A 64 -1.01 -9.81 -3.56
N PHE A 65 -1.05 -10.53 -4.66
CA PHE A 65 -0.89 -9.97 -6.00
C PHE A 65 -2.23 -9.92 -6.71
N LEU A 66 -2.55 -8.78 -7.29
CA LEU A 66 -3.79 -8.55 -8.04
C LEU A 66 -3.48 -8.22 -9.50
N THR A 67 -4.27 -8.80 -10.40
CA THR A 67 -4.31 -8.52 -11.84
C THR A 67 -5.78 -8.41 -12.27
N THR A 68 -6.05 -8.15 -13.55
CA THR A 68 -7.42 -8.07 -14.07
C THR A 68 -8.04 -9.45 -14.22
N ALA A 69 -9.35 -9.55 -13.96
CA ALA A 69 -10.12 -10.71 -14.40
C ALA A 69 -10.27 -10.71 -15.94
N PRO A 70 -10.40 -11.89 -16.59
CA PRO A 70 -10.44 -11.99 -18.06
C PRO A 70 -11.57 -11.22 -18.75
N ASP A 71 -12.65 -10.92 -18.04
CA ASP A 71 -13.85 -10.23 -18.53
C ASP A 71 -13.84 -8.71 -18.26
N GLN A 72 -12.78 -8.19 -17.65
CA GLN A 72 -12.67 -6.76 -17.34
C GLN A 72 -12.28 -5.95 -18.58
N PRO A 73 -12.77 -4.69 -18.69
CA PRO A 73 -12.30 -3.75 -19.71
C PRO A 73 -10.77 -3.58 -19.70
N GLU A 74 -10.18 -3.38 -20.89
CA GLU A 74 -8.72 -3.19 -21.03
C GLU A 74 -8.19 -2.01 -20.20
N ASP A 75 -9.02 -0.99 -20.00
CA ASP A 75 -8.66 0.23 -19.27
C ASP A 75 -8.89 0.15 -17.75
N THR A 76 -9.34 -0.99 -17.20
CA THR A 76 -9.65 -1.16 -15.77
C THR A 76 -8.45 -0.81 -14.87
N ILE A 77 -7.25 -1.30 -15.18
CA ILE A 77 -6.04 -1.00 -14.40
C ILE A 77 -5.63 0.46 -14.52
N ARG A 78 -5.82 1.06 -15.70
CA ARG A 78 -5.51 2.47 -15.91
C ARG A 78 -6.44 3.36 -15.08
N LYS A 79 -7.75 3.09 -15.11
CA LYS A 79 -8.75 3.78 -14.28
C LYS A 79 -8.47 3.61 -12.79
N LEU A 80 -8.12 2.40 -12.36
CA LEU A 80 -7.75 2.14 -10.97
C LEU A 80 -6.51 2.94 -10.57
N ALA A 81 -5.44 2.90 -11.36
CA ALA A 81 -4.24 3.68 -11.10
C ALA A 81 -4.56 5.18 -10.99
N GLU A 82 -5.38 5.72 -11.90
CA GLU A 82 -5.80 7.12 -11.88
C GLU A 82 -6.61 7.48 -10.62
N ALA A 83 -7.49 6.59 -10.14
CA ALA A 83 -8.23 6.78 -8.89
C ALA A 83 -7.29 6.82 -7.67
N PHE A 84 -6.13 6.17 -7.74
CA PHE A 84 -5.04 6.26 -6.75
C PHE A 84 -4.03 7.37 -7.09
N GLY A 85 -4.37 8.30 -7.98
CA GLY A 85 -3.52 9.43 -8.34
C GLY A 85 -2.28 9.05 -9.12
N HIS A 86 -2.27 7.90 -9.80
CA HIS A 86 -1.15 7.40 -10.59
C HIS A 86 -1.46 7.42 -12.07
N LYS A 87 -0.42 7.72 -12.84
CA LYS A 87 -0.42 7.58 -14.29
C LYS A 87 0.84 6.86 -14.71
N PHE A 88 0.70 6.04 -15.73
CA PHE A 88 1.81 5.34 -16.36
C PHE A 88 1.74 5.53 -17.88
N THR A 89 2.91 5.78 -18.47
CA THR A 89 3.06 6.03 -19.90
C THR A 89 3.92 4.93 -20.50
N LEU A 90 3.53 4.44 -21.68
CA LEU A 90 4.31 3.48 -22.43
C LEU A 90 5.46 4.20 -23.14
N THR A 91 6.65 3.64 -23.02
CA THR A 91 7.85 4.04 -23.77
C THR A 91 7.88 3.34 -25.12
N ASN A 92 8.69 3.84 -26.04
CA ASN A 92 8.90 3.22 -27.35
C ASN A 92 9.45 1.78 -27.25
N ASP A 93 10.18 1.48 -26.18
CA ASP A 93 10.79 0.17 -25.93
C ASP A 93 9.82 -0.81 -25.23
N GLY A 94 8.55 -0.43 -25.07
CA GLY A 94 7.51 -1.28 -24.49
C GLY A 94 7.50 -1.35 -22.97
N TYR A 95 8.32 -0.55 -22.28
CA TYR A 95 8.30 -0.39 -20.82
C TYR A 95 7.31 0.68 -20.38
N GLN A 96 6.85 0.59 -19.14
CA GLN A 96 6.02 1.62 -18.52
C GLN A 96 6.87 2.53 -17.63
N MET A 97 6.79 3.84 -17.84
CA MET A 97 7.30 4.84 -16.90
C MET A 97 6.17 5.29 -15.97
N HIS A 98 6.39 5.11 -14.66
CA HIS A 98 5.50 5.62 -13.63
C HIS A 98 6.25 5.87 -12.33
N GLY A 99 5.73 6.79 -11.52
CA GLY A 99 6.18 6.94 -10.14
C GLY A 99 5.86 5.69 -9.31
N ILE A 100 6.67 5.42 -8.30
CA ILE A 100 6.39 4.39 -7.29
C ILE A 100 5.94 5.06 -6.00
N VAL A 101 4.89 4.54 -5.38
CA VAL A 101 4.43 4.95 -4.07
C VAL A 101 3.63 3.82 -3.45
N THR A 102 3.77 3.70 -2.14
CA THR A 102 2.98 2.80 -1.29
C THR A 102 1.88 3.61 -0.61
N HIS A 103 0.64 3.15 -0.77
CA HIS A 103 -0.54 3.71 -0.10
C HIS A 103 -0.80 2.97 1.21
N VAL A 104 -1.12 3.70 2.27
CA VAL A 104 -1.57 3.11 3.54
C VAL A 104 -3.05 3.41 3.72
N ILE A 105 -3.84 2.35 3.81
CA ILE A 105 -5.30 2.38 3.99
C ILE A 105 -5.61 1.69 5.32
N ASP A 106 -6.44 2.32 6.17
CA ASP A 106 -6.83 1.73 7.45
C ASP A 106 -7.98 0.71 7.30
N ARG A 107 -8.36 0.07 8.42
CA ARG A 107 -9.39 -0.98 8.45
C ARG A 107 -10.78 -0.49 8.08
N GLU A 108 -11.02 0.82 8.19
CA GLU A 108 -12.26 1.47 7.79
C GLU A 108 -12.23 1.88 6.31
N GLY A 109 -11.18 1.54 5.57
CA GLY A 109 -11.02 1.85 4.15
C GLY A 109 -10.58 3.29 3.88
N ARG A 110 -10.11 4.03 4.90
CA ARG A 110 -9.68 5.42 4.72
C ARG A 110 -8.21 5.47 4.32
N TRP A 111 -7.89 6.31 3.36
CA TRP A 111 -6.52 6.61 2.96
C TRP A 111 -5.83 7.44 4.05
N ARG A 112 -4.73 6.94 4.62
CA ARG A 112 -4.01 7.56 5.74
C ARG A 112 -2.66 8.16 5.39
N ALA A 113 -1.91 7.58 4.45
CA ALA A 113 -0.61 8.10 4.04
C ALA A 113 -0.14 7.61 2.67
N ASN A 114 0.86 8.30 2.14
CA ASN A 114 1.63 7.95 0.95
C ASN A 114 3.12 7.91 1.27
N PHE A 115 3.79 6.84 0.85
CA PHE A 115 5.24 6.70 0.92
C PHE A 115 5.81 6.63 -0.49
N HIS A 116 6.31 7.77 -0.97
CA HIS A 116 6.77 7.92 -2.35
C HIS A 116 8.22 7.46 -2.52
N GLY A 117 8.51 6.87 -3.68
CA GLY A 117 9.88 6.56 -4.08
C GLY A 117 10.54 5.50 -3.21
N LEU A 118 11.86 5.59 -3.15
CA LEU A 118 12.72 4.79 -2.27
C LEU A 118 13.24 5.62 -1.09
N ASN A 119 12.93 6.92 -1.03
CA ASN A 119 13.51 7.84 -0.05
C ASN A 119 12.73 7.88 1.26
N PHE A 120 12.58 6.71 1.89
CA PHE A 120 12.12 6.57 3.26
C PHE A 120 12.84 5.40 3.94
N GLN A 121 12.97 5.48 5.26
CA GLN A 121 13.45 4.36 6.06
C GLN A 121 12.26 3.42 6.36
N PRO A 122 12.42 2.09 6.22
CA PRO A 122 11.35 1.13 6.51
C PRO A 122 10.66 1.35 7.86
N ILE A 123 11.43 1.70 8.91
CA ILE A 123 10.92 1.98 10.25
C ILE A 123 9.85 3.09 10.28
N ASN A 124 9.91 4.07 9.37
CA ASN A 124 8.93 5.15 9.31
C ASN A 124 7.55 4.61 8.93
N LEU A 125 7.49 3.72 7.93
CA LEU A 125 6.25 3.06 7.51
C LEU A 125 5.75 2.09 8.57
N VAL A 126 6.66 1.29 9.17
CA VAL A 126 6.32 0.36 10.25
C VAL A 126 5.71 1.10 11.44
N THR A 127 6.30 2.22 11.85
CA THR A 127 5.81 3.04 12.97
C THR A 127 4.43 3.63 12.67
N PHE A 128 4.22 4.10 11.44
CA PHE A 128 2.92 4.62 11.01
C PHE A 128 1.84 3.53 11.01
N VAL A 129 2.13 2.36 10.46
CA VAL A 129 1.22 1.20 10.48
C VAL A 129 0.93 0.76 11.91
N ASN A 130 1.94 0.70 12.77
CA ASN A 130 1.77 0.35 14.18
C ASN A 130 0.81 1.31 14.91
N ALA A 131 0.89 2.62 14.63
CA ALA A 131 -0.05 3.59 15.18
C ALA A 131 -1.50 3.30 14.74
N LEU A 132 -1.71 2.87 13.49
CA LEU A 132 -3.03 2.49 12.99
C LEU A 132 -3.54 1.18 13.59
N THR A 133 -2.67 0.20 13.80
CA THR A 133 -3.07 -1.11 14.36
C THR A 133 -3.33 -1.07 15.87
N ASN A 134 -2.84 -0.04 16.58
CA ASN A 134 -3.03 0.14 18.02
C ASN A 134 -4.16 1.12 18.38
N ASN A 135 -4.60 1.99 17.46
CA ASN A 135 -5.61 3.03 17.72
C ASN A 135 -7.08 2.55 17.71
N ILE A 136 -7.35 1.24 17.80
CA ILE A 136 -8.70 0.68 17.69
C ILE A 136 -9.55 0.90 18.97
N GLU A 137 -9.00 1.48 20.05
CA GLU A 137 -9.77 1.74 21.30
C GLU A 137 -10.11 3.20 21.61
N ARG A 138 -9.80 4.17 20.73
CA ARG A 138 -10.24 5.55 20.94
C ARG A 138 -11.14 6.00 19.80
N PRO A 139 -12.48 5.86 19.94
CA PRO A 139 -13.35 6.76 19.22
C PRO A 139 -12.83 8.17 19.46
N HIS A 140 -12.70 8.97 18.41
CA HIS A 140 -12.70 10.41 18.58
C HIS A 140 -14.07 10.76 19.15
N HIS A 141 -14.21 10.64 20.48
CA HIS A 141 -15.21 11.39 21.21
C HIS A 141 -14.86 12.84 20.91
N GLU A 142 -15.69 13.46 20.08
CA GLU A 142 -15.87 14.90 20.09
C GLU A 142 -15.86 15.31 21.57
N GLN A 143 -14.97 16.23 21.93
CA GLN A 143 -14.79 16.63 23.31
C GLN A 143 -16.14 17.13 23.82
N ASP A 144 -16.86 16.29 24.55
CA ASP A 144 -18.00 16.71 25.36
C ASP A 144 -17.48 17.86 26.20
N GLU A 145 -18.12 19.02 26.04
CA GLU A 145 -17.73 20.28 26.64
C GLU A 145 -17.21 20.09 28.07
N GLY A 146 -15.89 20.11 28.20
CA GLY A 146 -15.21 19.84 29.45
C GLY A 146 -15.61 20.83 30.53
N TRP A 147 -15.28 20.53 31.78
CA TRP A 147 -15.56 21.34 32.98
C TRP A 147 -15.37 22.87 32.84
N LEU A 148 -14.51 23.31 31.91
CA LEU A 148 -14.30 24.71 31.50
C LEU A 148 -15.54 25.40 30.88
N ALA A 149 -16.39 24.67 30.15
CA ALA A 149 -17.64 25.21 29.63
C ALA A 149 -18.68 25.43 30.75
N LYS A 150 -18.70 24.53 31.75
CA LYS A 150 -19.56 24.68 32.95
C LYS A 150 -19.18 25.89 33.80
N LEU A 151 -17.91 26.29 33.82
CA LEU A 151 -17.44 27.48 34.55
C LEU A 151 -17.79 28.81 33.86
N LYS A 152 -17.95 28.82 32.53
CA LYS A 152 -18.34 30.04 31.80
C LYS A 152 -19.80 30.46 32.00
N ASN A 153 -20.68 29.54 32.41
CA ASN A 153 -22.09 29.82 32.69
C ASN A 153 -22.36 30.22 34.16
N LEU A 154 -21.31 30.44 34.96
CA LEU A 154 -21.38 30.84 36.37
C LEU A 154 -20.88 32.27 36.62
N LEU A 155 -20.71 33.06 35.54
CA LEU A 155 -20.42 34.50 35.57
C LEU A 155 -21.56 35.28 34.88
#